data_AF-A0A5N3UMC6-F1
#
_entry.id   AF-A0A5N3UMC6-F1
#
_cell.length_a   1.000
_cell.length_b   1.000
_cell.length_c   1.000
_cell.angle_alpha   90.00
_cell.angle_beta   90.00
_cell.angle_gamma   90.00
#
_symmetry.space_group_name_H-M   'P 1'
#
loop_
_entity.id
_entity.type
_entity.pdbx_description
1 polymer ?
#
loop_
_entity_poly.entity_id
_entity_poly.type
_entity_poly.pdbx_seq_one_letter_code
_entity_poly.pdbx_strand_id
1 'polypeptide(L)'
;PGEQRAGAPPALRPVTLISKPHGCMHFIFPQNFKIKEVSRTVVSDSPFPSPGDLPDSGIDPGSPALQLFNLYPRLGALLQLHRPVLRKIEEVRAILRTLLEARRRRTPPRGPERSYLDALIQQGQGKDPEGLFTEANVVACVLDMVMAGTETTAATLQWAALLMGKHPRVQSLVQQELDRVLGPARLPRPEDVHALPYTNAVLHEVQRFITLLPHAPRCTVADTQLGPYLLPKGTPVLALLNSVLLDETQWETPRQFNPGHFLDPDGRFVKRPAFLPFSAGRRVCVGESLARSELFLLFAGLLQRYRLLPPPGLSTAALDTTPAPAFTARPSAQVLCAVPRLQGR
;
A
#
# COMPACT_ATOMS: atom_id res chain seq x y z
N PRO A 1 -5.29 32.82 -53.69
CA PRO A 1 -5.44 31.36 -53.53
C PRO A 1 -4.32 30.82 -52.61
N GLY A 2 -4.54 30.94 -51.30
CA GLY A 2 -3.55 30.54 -50.28
C GLY A 2 -3.98 29.23 -49.61
N GLU A 3 -3.12 28.22 -49.71
CA GLU A 3 -3.26 26.91 -49.06
C GLU A 3 -3.20 27.03 -47.52
N GLN A 4 -4.28 26.59 -46.87
CA GLN A 4 -4.31 26.35 -45.43
C GLN A 4 -3.66 25.00 -45.12
N ARG A 5 -2.51 25.04 -44.45
CA ARG A 5 -1.87 23.85 -43.85
C ARG A 5 -2.74 23.34 -42.71
N ALA A 6 -3.26 22.12 -42.85
CA ALA A 6 -3.87 21.35 -41.78
C ALA A 6 -2.83 21.07 -40.68
N GLY A 7 -3.13 21.47 -39.45
CA GLY A 7 -2.30 21.22 -38.28
C GLY A 7 -2.27 19.72 -37.92
N ALA A 8 -1.07 19.21 -37.65
CA ALA A 8 -0.85 17.84 -37.19
C ALA A 8 -1.55 17.57 -35.84
N PRO A 9 -2.06 16.35 -35.60
CA PRO A 9 -2.65 15.98 -34.32
C PRO A 9 -1.58 15.97 -33.20
N PRO A 10 -1.95 16.30 -31.95
CA PRO A 10 -1.01 16.35 -30.84
C PRO A 10 -0.40 14.97 -30.58
N ALA A 11 0.93 14.93 -30.46
CA ALA A 11 1.69 13.72 -30.21
C ALA A 11 1.26 13.05 -28.89
N LEU A 12 0.87 11.77 -28.98
CA LEU A 12 0.65 10.87 -27.85
C LEU A 12 1.97 10.75 -27.07
N ARG A 13 2.02 11.26 -25.84
CA ARG A 13 3.16 11.03 -24.95
C ARG A 13 2.92 9.74 -24.18
N PRO A 14 3.73 8.67 -24.39
CA PRO A 14 3.66 7.49 -23.53
C PRO A 14 4.05 7.89 -22.11
N VAL A 15 3.14 7.69 -21.15
CA VAL A 15 3.47 7.75 -19.72
C VAL A 15 3.78 6.32 -19.31
N THR A 16 5.07 6.00 -19.22
CA THR A 16 5.48 4.71 -18.68
C THR A 16 5.24 4.74 -17.17
N LEU A 17 4.28 3.95 -16.68
CA LEU A 17 4.26 3.54 -15.27
C LEU A 17 5.48 2.63 -15.06
N ILE A 18 6.64 3.24 -14.80
CA ILE A 18 7.85 2.47 -14.48
C ILE A 18 7.67 1.95 -13.05
N SER A 19 7.10 0.75 -12.95
CA SER A 19 7.26 -0.10 -11.78
C SER A 19 8.72 -0.56 -11.75
N LYS A 20 9.62 0.25 -11.19
CA LYS A 20 10.91 -0.28 -10.71
C LYS A 20 10.61 -1.12 -9.46
N PRO A 21 11.10 -2.36 -9.36
CA PRO A 21 10.92 -3.18 -8.17
C PRO A 21 11.81 -2.61 -7.07
N HIS A 22 11.31 -1.64 -6.32
CA HIS A 22 11.97 -1.15 -5.11
C HIS A 22 11.14 -1.63 -3.93
N GLY A 23 11.25 -2.94 -3.68
CA GLY A 23 10.70 -3.56 -2.48
C GLY A 23 11.46 -3.07 -1.26
N CYS A 24 10.88 -2.12 -0.53
CA CYS A 24 11.22 -1.86 0.86
C CYS A 24 10.56 -2.96 1.71
N MET A 25 11.19 -3.37 2.80
CA MET A 25 10.83 -4.53 3.63
C MET A 25 10.73 -4.17 5.11
N HIS A 26 9.73 -4.72 5.83
CA HIS A 26 9.92 -5.07 7.23
C HIS A 26 9.05 -6.25 7.67
N PHE A 27 9.66 -7.08 8.50
CA PHE A 27 9.18 -8.36 9.01
C PHE A 27 8.39 -8.23 10.29
N ILE A 28 7.40 -9.10 10.44
CA ILE A 28 6.84 -9.48 11.73
C ILE A 28 7.82 -10.50 12.33
N PHE A 29 8.79 -10.01 13.11
CA PHE A 29 9.55 -10.90 13.98
C PHE A 29 8.60 -11.42 15.09
N PRO A 30 8.56 -12.74 15.35
CA PRO A 30 7.78 -13.27 16.45
C PRO A 30 8.32 -12.71 17.78
N GLN A 31 7.40 -12.28 18.66
CA GLN A 31 7.69 -11.62 19.95
C GLN A 31 8.55 -12.45 20.93
N ASN A 32 8.91 -13.70 20.60
CA ASN A 32 9.77 -14.55 21.41
C ASN A 32 11.23 -14.64 20.90
N PHE A 33 11.60 -13.95 19.81
CA PHE A 33 13.00 -13.82 19.42
C PHE A 33 13.63 -12.67 20.22
N LYS A 34 14.36 -13.00 21.29
CA LYS A 34 15.19 -12.02 22.00
C LYS A 34 16.17 -11.41 21.00
N ILE A 35 15.91 -10.16 20.59
CA ILE A 35 16.78 -9.36 19.71
C ILE A 35 18.24 -9.34 20.22
N LYS A 36 18.44 -9.51 21.54
CA LYS A 36 19.76 -9.62 22.19
C LYS A 36 20.65 -10.76 21.67
N GLU A 37 20.12 -11.87 21.15
CA GLU A 37 20.94 -12.99 20.66
C GLU A 37 21.43 -12.79 19.22
N VAL A 38 20.65 -12.09 18.39
CA VAL A 38 21.08 -11.73 17.02
C VAL A 38 22.21 -10.69 17.08
N SER A 39 22.15 -9.74 18.03
CA SER A 39 23.21 -8.74 18.21
C SER A 39 24.55 -9.34 18.63
N ARG A 40 24.56 -10.42 19.41
CA ARG A 40 25.81 -11.05 19.90
C ARG A 40 26.51 -11.91 18.87
N THR A 41 25.77 -12.45 17.89
CA THR A 41 26.34 -13.38 16.89
C THR A 41 26.86 -12.65 15.64
N VAL A 42 26.64 -11.33 15.54
CA VAL A 42 27.01 -10.51 14.37
C VAL A 42 28.29 -9.69 14.60
N VAL A 43 28.88 -9.74 15.81
CA VAL A 43 30.22 -9.21 16.07
C VAL A 43 31.21 -10.38 16.16
N SER A 44 31.52 -10.98 15.02
CA SER A 44 32.78 -11.72 14.89
C SER A 44 33.40 -11.40 13.54
N ASP A 45 34.54 -10.72 13.61
CA ASP A 45 35.38 -10.30 12.51
C ASP A 45 35.58 -11.43 11.49
N SER A 46 35.00 -11.25 10.30
CA SER A 46 35.45 -11.97 9.12
C SER A 46 35.31 -11.07 7.89
N PRO A 47 36.26 -11.11 6.93
CA PRO A 47 36.32 -10.14 5.85
C PRO A 47 35.11 -10.33 4.93
N PHE A 48 34.38 -9.24 4.70
CA PHE A 48 33.26 -9.20 3.76
C PHE A 48 33.75 -9.41 2.32
N PRO A 49 33.13 -10.28 1.50
CA PRO A 49 33.42 -10.32 0.08
C PRO A 49 32.83 -9.10 -0.64
N SER A 50 33.57 -8.60 -1.62
CA SER A 50 33.30 -7.41 -2.43
C SER A 50 31.97 -7.51 -3.23
N PRO A 51 31.32 -6.37 -3.54
CA PRO A 51 30.03 -6.35 -4.22
C PRO A 51 30.22 -6.62 -5.71
N GLY A 52 30.09 -7.89 -6.14
CA GLY A 52 30.23 -8.26 -7.55
C GLY A 52 29.32 -9.39 -8.03
N ASP A 53 28.98 -10.38 -7.19
CA ASP A 53 28.52 -11.68 -7.72
C ASP A 53 27.14 -12.14 -7.23
N LEU A 54 26.12 -11.26 -7.20
CA LEU A 54 24.74 -11.71 -7.05
C LEU A 54 23.85 -11.09 -8.12
N PRO A 55 23.11 -11.90 -8.91
CA PRO A 55 22.16 -11.38 -9.88
C PRO A 55 21.11 -10.54 -9.17
N ASP A 56 20.77 -9.41 -9.79
CA ASP A 56 19.79 -8.39 -9.38
C ASP A 56 18.37 -8.96 -9.33
N SER A 57 18.18 -9.97 -8.47
CA SER A 57 16.90 -10.54 -8.11
C SER A 57 16.37 -9.71 -6.94
N GLY A 58 15.53 -8.74 -7.26
CA GLY A 58 14.84 -7.94 -6.26
C GLY A 58 14.18 -8.85 -5.23
N ILE A 59 14.68 -8.85 -4.00
CA ILE A 59 14.15 -9.73 -2.96
C ILE A 59 12.71 -9.27 -2.66
N ASP A 60 11.76 -10.19 -2.79
CA ASP A 60 10.33 -9.98 -2.52
C ASP A 60 10.02 -10.43 -1.08
N PRO A 61 9.38 -9.60 -0.22
CA PRO A 61 8.99 -10.00 1.12
C PRO A 61 8.01 -11.20 1.15
N GLY A 62 7.33 -11.48 0.02
CA GLY A 62 6.47 -12.64 -0.19
C GLY A 62 7.16 -13.82 -0.86
N SER A 63 8.47 -13.77 -1.10
CA SER A 63 9.20 -14.86 -1.76
C SER A 63 9.10 -16.19 -1.00
N PRO A 64 9.06 -17.34 -1.69
CA PRO A 64 8.98 -18.66 -1.05
C PRO A 64 10.09 -18.92 -0.03
N ALA A 65 11.31 -18.45 -0.33
CA ALA A 65 12.47 -18.56 0.56
C ALA A 65 12.23 -17.85 1.90
N LEU A 66 11.54 -16.72 1.87
CA LEU A 66 11.30 -15.92 3.05
C LEU A 66 10.09 -16.37 3.86
N GLN A 67 9.07 -16.91 3.18
CA GLN A 67 8.00 -17.65 3.83
C GLN A 67 8.54 -18.88 4.57
N LEU A 68 9.52 -19.59 3.97
CA LEU A 68 10.20 -20.70 4.63
C LEU A 68 10.96 -20.25 5.88
N PHE A 69 11.64 -19.10 5.83
CA PHE A 69 12.27 -18.51 7.03
C PHE A 69 11.25 -18.18 8.12
N ASN A 70 10.09 -17.59 7.75
CA ASN A 70 9.05 -17.23 8.72
C ASN A 70 8.44 -18.46 9.41
N LEU A 71 8.21 -19.55 8.66
CA LEU A 71 7.65 -20.80 9.18
C LEU A 71 8.68 -21.62 9.97
N TYR A 72 9.93 -21.65 9.50
CA TYR A 72 11.03 -22.41 10.11
C TYR A 72 12.26 -21.53 10.34
N PRO A 73 12.24 -20.65 11.37
CA PRO A 73 13.29 -19.65 11.59
C PRO A 73 14.69 -20.24 11.74
N ARG A 74 14.82 -21.42 12.39
CA ARG A 74 16.11 -22.09 12.57
C ARG A 74 16.69 -22.56 11.23
N LEU A 75 15.86 -23.17 10.39
CA LEU A 75 16.28 -23.66 9.07
C LEU A 75 16.59 -22.50 8.12
N GLY A 76 15.72 -21.48 8.07
CA GLY A 76 15.99 -20.31 7.24
C GLY A 76 17.17 -19.46 7.75
N ALA A 77 17.47 -19.48 9.04
CA ALA A 77 18.68 -18.86 9.60
C ALA A 77 19.94 -19.61 9.19
N LEU A 78 19.92 -20.95 9.26
CA LEU A 78 20.98 -21.82 8.75
C LEU A 78 21.27 -21.56 7.27
N LEU A 79 20.20 -21.43 6.47
CA LEU A 79 20.28 -21.14 5.03
C LEU A 79 20.48 -19.64 4.71
N GLN A 80 20.56 -18.78 5.72
CA GLN A 80 20.78 -17.34 5.59
C GLN A 80 19.76 -16.60 4.70
N LEU A 81 18.55 -17.15 4.53
CA LEU A 81 17.53 -16.64 3.59
C LEU A 81 17.04 -15.23 3.93
N HIS A 82 17.22 -14.80 5.17
CA HIS A 82 16.83 -13.49 5.68
C HIS A 82 17.89 -12.40 5.43
N ARG A 83 19.16 -12.76 5.15
CA ARG A 83 20.28 -11.80 5.06
C ARG A 83 20.07 -10.71 4.02
N PRO A 84 19.62 -11.01 2.79
CA PRO A 84 19.42 -9.97 1.77
C PRO A 84 18.40 -8.92 2.20
N VAL A 85 17.33 -9.36 2.89
CA VAL A 85 16.33 -8.43 3.43
C VAL A 85 16.87 -7.60 4.57
N LEU A 86 17.57 -8.22 5.52
CA LEU A 86 18.16 -7.49 6.64
C LEU A 86 19.15 -6.42 6.18
N ARG A 87 19.91 -6.69 5.11
CA ARG A 87 20.82 -5.71 4.51
C ARG A 87 20.05 -4.47 4.02
N LYS A 88 18.99 -4.66 3.24
CA LYS A 88 18.13 -3.56 2.76
C LYS A 88 17.48 -2.79 3.92
N ILE A 89 17.02 -3.50 4.94
CA ILE A 89 16.46 -2.86 6.14
C ILE A 89 17.50 -1.96 6.81
N GLU A 90 18.75 -2.43 6.94
CA GLU A 90 19.79 -1.65 7.59
C GLU A 90 20.24 -0.44 6.73
N GLU A 91 20.25 -0.57 5.41
CA GLU A 91 20.46 0.55 4.48
C GLU A 91 19.38 1.63 4.67
N VAL A 92 18.11 1.26 4.73
CA VAL A 92 17.01 2.22 4.98
C VAL A 92 17.12 2.83 6.38
N ARG A 93 17.45 2.03 7.40
CA ARG A 93 17.68 2.56 8.76
C ARG A 93 18.83 3.56 8.80
N ALA A 94 19.91 3.33 8.06
CA ALA A 94 21.02 4.28 7.99
C ALA A 94 20.54 5.63 7.42
N ILE A 95 19.76 5.62 6.33
CA ILE A 95 19.15 6.83 5.76
C ILE A 95 18.25 7.53 6.79
N LEU A 96 17.39 6.76 7.47
CA LEU A 96 16.47 7.32 8.47
C LEU A 96 17.22 7.92 9.68
N ARG A 97 18.33 7.31 10.13
CA ARG A 97 19.18 7.88 11.18
C ARG A 97 19.78 9.21 10.75
N THR A 98 20.32 9.29 9.53
CA THR A 98 20.84 10.57 8.99
C THR A 98 19.76 11.64 8.93
N LEU A 99 18.55 11.30 8.48
CA LEU A 99 17.41 12.24 8.45
C LEU A 99 16.98 12.65 9.86
N LEU A 100 16.96 11.71 10.80
CA LEU A 100 16.62 11.96 12.20
C LEU A 100 17.62 12.91 12.86
N GLU A 101 18.91 12.70 12.67
CA GLU A 101 19.97 13.60 13.17
C GLU A 101 19.84 15.01 12.58
N ALA A 102 19.65 15.10 11.26
CA ALA A 102 19.45 16.39 10.58
C ALA A 102 18.19 17.12 11.10
N ARG A 103 17.12 16.37 11.40
CA ARG A 103 15.88 16.93 11.95
C ARG A 103 16.04 17.39 13.40
N ARG A 104 16.66 16.57 14.26
CA ARG A 104 16.92 16.89 15.68
C ARG A 104 17.61 18.24 15.87
N ARG A 105 18.56 18.59 14.99
CA ARG A 105 19.25 19.90 15.02
C ARG A 105 18.33 21.10 14.75
N ARG A 106 17.17 20.87 14.14
CA ARG A 106 16.20 21.91 13.73
C ARG A 106 14.91 21.89 14.56
N THR A 107 14.62 20.80 15.25
CA THR A 107 13.42 20.66 16.08
C THR A 107 13.61 21.43 17.40
N PRO A 108 12.78 22.44 17.69
CA PRO A 108 12.86 23.14 18.97
C PRO A 108 12.42 22.20 20.11
N PRO A 109 13.00 22.32 21.33
CA PRO A 109 12.65 21.48 22.47
C PRO A 109 11.20 21.61 22.93
N ARG A 110 10.57 22.76 22.62
CA ARG A 110 9.18 23.07 22.89
C ARG A 110 8.62 23.88 21.73
N GLY A 111 7.38 23.63 21.36
CA GLY A 111 6.67 24.31 20.29
C GLY A 111 5.81 23.34 19.48
N PRO A 112 4.95 23.86 18.59
CA PRO A 112 4.04 23.03 17.82
C PRO A 112 4.81 22.02 16.97
N GLU A 113 4.42 20.75 17.06
CA GLU A 113 4.98 19.67 16.27
C GLU A 113 4.63 19.88 14.79
N ARG A 114 5.64 19.90 13.92
CA ARG A 114 5.45 20.12 12.47
C ARG A 114 5.44 18.84 11.66
N SER A 115 5.77 17.72 12.30
CA SER A 115 5.84 16.41 11.67
C SER A 115 5.76 15.31 12.74
N TYR A 116 5.41 14.10 12.31
CA TYR A 116 5.45 12.91 13.15
C TYR A 116 6.83 12.70 13.80
N LEU A 117 7.90 13.01 13.07
CA LEU A 117 9.27 12.91 13.56
C LEU A 117 9.56 13.92 14.68
N ASP A 118 9.07 15.16 14.57
CA ASP A 118 9.22 16.15 15.64
C ASP A 118 8.50 15.71 16.91
N ALA A 119 7.29 15.16 16.78
CA ALA A 119 6.54 14.63 17.91
C ALA A 119 7.32 13.52 18.62
N LEU A 120 7.87 12.55 17.88
CA LEU A 120 8.68 11.47 18.47
C LEU A 120 9.97 12.01 19.14
N ILE A 121 10.64 12.99 18.53
CA ILE A 121 11.84 13.62 19.11
C ILE A 121 11.49 14.34 20.42
N GLN A 122 10.45 15.17 20.42
CA GLN A 122 10.05 15.95 21.59
C GLN A 122 9.60 15.04 22.75
N GLN A 123 8.87 13.96 22.47
CA GLN A 123 8.51 12.97 23.49
C GLN A 123 9.75 12.30 24.11
N GLY A 124 10.76 11.95 23.30
CA GLY A 124 12.03 11.39 23.80
C GLY A 124 12.91 12.39 24.55
N GLN A 125 12.72 13.70 24.37
CA GLN A 125 13.38 14.75 25.15
C GLN A 125 12.66 15.05 26.48
N GLY A 126 11.41 14.60 26.62
CA GLY A 126 10.60 14.76 27.81
C GLY A 126 10.91 13.73 28.91
N LYS A 127 9.95 13.53 29.82
CA LYS A 127 10.01 12.43 30.78
C LYS A 127 9.60 11.14 30.06
N ASP A 128 10.57 10.28 29.79
CA ASP A 128 10.37 8.93 29.27
C ASP A 128 10.69 7.88 30.36
N PRO A 129 9.83 7.72 31.39
CA PRO A 129 10.11 6.83 32.52
C PRO A 129 10.20 5.35 32.11
N GLU A 130 9.58 4.97 30.99
CA GLU A 130 9.55 3.61 30.47
C GLU A 130 10.62 3.35 29.37
N GLY A 131 11.33 4.39 28.94
CA GLY A 131 12.34 4.27 27.88
C GLY A 131 11.74 3.91 26.52
N LEU A 132 10.51 4.30 26.22
CA LEU A 132 9.81 3.94 24.99
C LEU A 132 10.31 4.72 23.77
N PHE A 133 10.87 5.91 23.95
CA PHE A 133 11.27 6.83 22.88
C PHE A 133 12.77 6.79 22.61
N THR A 134 13.41 5.64 22.83
CA THR A 134 14.80 5.43 22.38
C THR A 134 14.95 5.70 20.89
N GLU A 135 16.15 6.11 20.48
CA GLU A 135 16.45 6.34 19.07
C GLU A 135 16.12 5.14 18.18
N ALA A 136 16.40 3.92 18.65
CA ALA A 136 16.08 2.70 17.93
C ALA A 136 14.57 2.55 17.69
N ASN A 137 13.74 2.85 18.70
CA ASN A 137 12.28 2.81 18.57
C ASN A 137 11.76 3.93 17.67
N VAL A 138 12.34 5.14 17.74
CA VAL A 138 11.96 6.25 16.85
C VAL A 138 12.25 5.88 15.40
N VAL A 139 13.45 5.36 15.10
CA VAL A 139 13.81 4.91 13.75
C VAL A 139 12.89 3.78 13.29
N ALA A 140 12.57 2.81 14.15
CA ALA A 140 11.64 1.72 13.83
C ALA A 140 10.22 2.25 13.53
N CYS A 141 9.68 3.14 14.36
CA CYS A 141 8.37 3.76 14.14
C CYS A 141 8.28 4.52 12.82
N VAL A 142 9.32 5.28 12.46
CA VAL A 142 9.37 6.01 11.19
C VAL A 142 9.46 5.04 10.01
N LEU A 143 10.30 4.01 10.14
CA LEU A 143 10.43 2.97 9.14
C LEU A 143 9.09 2.27 8.88
N ASP A 144 8.37 1.88 9.94
CA ASP A 144 7.05 1.25 9.86
C ASP A 144 6.04 2.14 9.11
N MET A 145 6.02 3.46 9.38
CA MET A 145 5.11 4.39 8.69
C MET A 145 5.43 4.52 7.20
N VAL A 146 6.70 4.72 6.85
CA VAL A 146 7.13 4.87 5.44
C VAL A 146 6.84 3.58 4.67
N MET A 147 7.16 2.44 5.26
CA MET A 147 6.92 1.11 4.71
C MET A 147 5.44 0.84 4.44
N ALA A 148 4.62 0.94 5.49
CA ALA A 148 3.20 0.61 5.41
C ALA A 148 2.43 1.60 4.52
N GLY A 149 2.75 2.90 4.62
CA GLY A 149 2.05 3.97 3.89
C GLY A 149 2.40 4.05 2.40
N THR A 150 3.61 3.67 2.00
CA THR A 150 4.03 3.83 0.59
C THR A 150 3.57 2.67 -0.28
N GLU A 151 3.95 1.44 0.08
CA GLU A 151 3.76 0.27 -0.80
C GLU A 151 2.26 -0.05 -1.00
N THR A 152 1.46 0.01 0.07
CA THR A 152 0.06 -0.40 0.01
C THR A 152 -0.80 0.60 -0.77
N THR A 153 -0.60 1.90 -0.55
CA THR A 153 -1.29 2.96 -1.31
C THR A 153 -0.87 2.92 -2.78
N ALA A 154 0.43 2.82 -3.08
CA ALA A 154 0.92 2.77 -4.45
C ALA A 154 0.37 1.56 -5.23
N ALA A 155 0.41 0.36 -4.64
CA ALA A 155 -0.15 -0.84 -5.26
C ALA A 155 -1.66 -0.71 -5.51
N THR A 156 -2.40 -0.12 -4.58
CA THR A 156 -3.85 0.11 -4.75
C THR A 156 -4.13 1.10 -5.89
N LEU A 157 -3.35 2.17 -6.02
CA LEU A 157 -3.47 3.13 -7.13
C LEU A 157 -3.11 2.51 -8.48
N GLN A 158 -2.09 1.65 -8.53
CA GLN A 158 -1.73 0.90 -9.73
C GLN A 158 -2.88 0.00 -10.17
N TRP A 159 -3.50 -0.73 -9.23
CA TRP A 159 -4.71 -1.50 -9.50
C TRP A 159 -5.87 -0.63 -9.96
N ALA A 160 -6.11 0.50 -9.30
CA ALA A 160 -7.18 1.42 -9.69
C ALA A 160 -6.99 1.88 -11.13
N ALA A 161 -5.78 2.29 -11.51
CA ALA A 161 -5.45 2.69 -12.88
C ALA A 161 -5.67 1.54 -13.89
N LEU A 162 -5.19 0.34 -13.57
CA LEU A 162 -5.36 -0.86 -14.39
C LEU A 162 -6.83 -1.23 -14.59
N LEU A 163 -7.63 -1.22 -13.52
CA LEU A 163 -9.06 -1.52 -13.56
C LEU A 163 -9.82 -0.45 -14.36
N MET A 164 -9.42 0.82 -14.29
CA MET A 164 -10.01 1.87 -15.12
C MET A 164 -9.68 1.66 -16.61
N GLY A 165 -8.47 1.24 -16.95
CA GLY A 165 -8.10 0.86 -18.31
C GLY A 165 -8.87 -0.37 -18.82
N LYS A 166 -9.13 -1.34 -17.94
CA LYS A 166 -9.87 -2.58 -18.26
C LYS A 166 -11.38 -2.37 -18.38
N HIS A 167 -11.94 -1.46 -17.59
CA HIS A 167 -13.38 -1.19 -17.51
C HIS A 167 -13.69 0.25 -17.97
N PRO A 168 -13.63 0.55 -19.28
CA PRO A 168 -13.79 1.92 -19.81
C PRO A 168 -15.17 2.53 -19.50
N ARG A 169 -16.21 1.70 -19.36
CA ARG A 169 -17.55 2.15 -18.93
C ARG A 169 -17.53 2.68 -17.49
N VAL A 170 -16.88 1.97 -16.57
CA VAL A 170 -16.74 2.41 -15.17
C VAL A 170 -15.95 3.73 -15.12
N GLN A 171 -14.84 3.80 -15.85
CA GLN A 171 -14.03 5.01 -15.95
C GLN A 171 -14.83 6.21 -16.47
N SER A 172 -15.67 6.00 -17.49
CA SER A 172 -16.50 7.06 -18.07
C SER A 172 -17.55 7.57 -17.08
N LEU A 173 -18.16 6.69 -16.28
CA LEU A 173 -19.11 7.07 -15.23
C LEU A 173 -18.45 7.88 -14.10
N VAL A 174 -17.24 7.49 -13.67
CA VAL A 174 -16.44 8.28 -12.72
C VAL A 174 -16.14 9.67 -13.30
N GLN A 175 -15.69 9.73 -14.55
CA GLN A 175 -15.36 10.99 -15.22
C GLN A 175 -16.57 11.91 -15.35
N GLN A 176 -17.75 11.38 -15.70
CA GLN A 176 -19.00 12.14 -15.76
C GLN A 176 -19.40 12.69 -14.38
N GLU A 177 -19.26 11.88 -13.32
CA GLU A 177 -19.55 12.32 -11.96
C GLU A 177 -18.59 13.44 -11.51
N LEU A 178 -17.29 13.28 -11.76
CA LEU A 178 -16.27 14.30 -11.46
C LEU A 178 -16.54 15.60 -12.21
N ASP A 179 -16.86 15.54 -13.50
CA ASP A 179 -17.16 16.73 -14.30
C ASP A 179 -18.42 17.44 -13.79
N ARG A 180 -19.47 16.69 -13.43
CA ARG A 180 -20.73 17.24 -12.91
C ARG A 180 -20.55 17.95 -11.57
N VAL A 181 -19.73 17.40 -10.67
CA VAL A 181 -19.64 17.87 -9.27
C VAL A 181 -18.47 18.83 -9.04
N LEU A 182 -17.32 18.59 -9.67
CA LEU A 182 -16.10 19.38 -9.48
C LEU A 182 -15.86 20.37 -10.63
N GLY A 183 -16.36 20.05 -11.83
CA GLY A 183 -15.99 20.76 -13.05
C GLY A 183 -14.53 20.57 -13.45
N PRO A 184 -14.06 21.31 -14.47
CA PRO A 184 -12.74 21.09 -15.06
C PRO A 184 -11.59 21.81 -14.34
N ALA A 185 -11.87 22.92 -13.65
CA ALA A 185 -10.82 23.80 -13.10
C ALA A 185 -10.45 23.47 -11.65
N ARG A 186 -11.40 22.99 -10.84
CA ARG A 186 -11.20 22.80 -9.40
C ARG A 186 -10.60 21.43 -9.11
N LEU A 187 -9.47 21.40 -8.39
CA LEU A 187 -8.87 20.14 -7.94
C LEU A 187 -9.77 19.44 -6.89
N PRO A 188 -9.76 18.10 -6.85
CA PRO A 188 -10.44 17.34 -5.80
C PRO A 188 -9.86 17.67 -4.42
N ARG A 189 -10.73 17.69 -3.42
CA ARG A 189 -10.40 17.86 -1.99
C ARG A 189 -11.01 16.72 -1.20
N PRO A 190 -10.44 16.30 -0.05
CA PRO A 190 -10.94 15.16 0.71
C PRO A 190 -12.45 15.21 0.99
N GLU A 191 -13.00 16.40 1.25
CA GLU A 191 -14.44 16.57 1.55
C GLU A 191 -15.36 16.21 0.37
N ASP A 192 -14.86 16.31 -0.87
CA ASP A 192 -15.67 16.08 -2.08
C ASP A 192 -16.14 14.62 -2.20
N VAL A 193 -15.50 13.68 -1.49
CA VAL A 193 -15.86 12.25 -1.50
C VAL A 193 -17.34 12.00 -1.17
N HIS A 194 -17.93 12.85 -0.32
CA HIS A 194 -19.34 12.75 0.08
C HIS A 194 -20.32 13.11 -1.05
N ALA A 195 -19.88 13.94 -2.01
CA ALA A 195 -20.68 14.35 -3.17
C ALA A 195 -20.44 13.47 -4.41
N LEU A 196 -19.57 12.47 -4.30
CA LEU A 196 -19.13 11.59 -5.39
C LEU A 196 -19.40 10.10 -5.05
N PRO A 197 -20.67 9.70 -4.87
CA PRO A 197 -21.02 8.35 -4.42
C PRO A 197 -20.50 7.25 -5.35
N TYR A 198 -20.52 7.45 -6.67
CA TYR A 198 -20.05 6.44 -7.63
C TYR A 198 -18.52 6.32 -7.60
N THR A 199 -17.80 7.43 -7.58
CA THR A 199 -16.33 7.44 -7.45
C THR A 199 -15.89 6.78 -6.14
N ASN A 200 -16.60 7.07 -5.05
CA ASN A 200 -16.36 6.45 -3.75
C ASN A 200 -16.62 4.94 -3.78
N ALA A 201 -17.73 4.50 -4.40
CA ALA A 201 -18.05 3.10 -4.61
C ALA A 201 -16.99 2.37 -5.44
N VAL A 202 -16.47 3.00 -6.50
CA VAL A 202 -15.38 2.45 -7.33
C VAL A 202 -14.11 2.25 -6.51
N LEU A 203 -13.69 3.22 -5.69
CA LEU A 203 -12.50 3.08 -4.86
C LEU A 203 -12.64 1.96 -3.80
N HIS A 204 -13.83 1.82 -3.22
CA HIS A 204 -14.13 0.73 -2.30
C HIS A 204 -14.09 -0.62 -3.01
N GLU A 205 -14.68 -0.70 -4.21
CA GLU A 205 -14.65 -1.91 -5.01
C GLU A 205 -13.24 -2.29 -5.47
N VAL A 206 -12.38 -1.31 -5.79
CA VAL A 206 -10.96 -1.58 -6.08
C VAL A 206 -10.32 -2.29 -4.89
N GLN A 207 -10.44 -1.74 -3.68
CA GLN A 207 -9.83 -2.33 -2.48
C GLN A 207 -10.39 -3.71 -2.16
N ARG A 208 -11.71 -3.90 -2.30
CA ARG A 208 -12.38 -5.18 -2.07
C ARG A 208 -11.92 -6.23 -3.08
N PHE A 209 -11.96 -5.91 -4.37
CA PHE A 209 -11.66 -6.83 -5.46
C PHE A 209 -10.21 -7.32 -5.44
N ILE A 210 -9.25 -6.43 -5.18
CA ILE A 210 -7.82 -6.78 -5.21
C ILE A 210 -7.39 -7.55 -3.97
N THR A 211 -8.13 -7.45 -2.85
CA THR A 211 -7.79 -8.08 -1.56
C THR A 211 -6.30 -7.94 -1.21
N LEU A 212 -5.77 -6.71 -1.29
CA LEU A 212 -4.31 -6.44 -1.39
C LEU A 212 -3.47 -7.19 -0.35
N LEU A 213 -3.98 -7.25 0.89
CA LEU A 213 -3.44 -8.07 1.96
C LEU A 213 -4.48 -9.14 2.33
N PRO A 214 -4.29 -10.41 1.94
CA PRO A 214 -5.31 -11.44 2.12
C PRO A 214 -5.48 -11.90 3.57
N HIS A 215 -4.47 -11.68 4.43
CA HIS A 215 -4.52 -12.09 5.83
C HIS A 215 -3.75 -11.15 6.76
N ALA A 216 -4.16 -11.09 8.03
CA ALA A 216 -3.50 -10.33 9.08
C ALA A 216 -3.08 -11.26 10.25
N PRO A 217 -1.78 -11.56 10.42
CA PRO A 217 -1.30 -12.40 11.51
C PRO A 217 -1.40 -11.71 12.87
N ARG A 218 -1.82 -12.48 13.88
CA ARG A 218 -2.03 -12.09 15.28
C ARG A 218 -1.52 -13.19 16.21
N CYS A 219 -1.46 -12.88 17.51
CA CYS A 219 -1.10 -13.81 18.56
C CYS A 219 -1.94 -13.53 19.80
N THR A 220 -2.43 -14.57 20.48
CA THR A 220 -3.18 -14.41 21.73
C THR A 220 -2.26 -13.94 22.86
N VAL A 221 -2.67 -12.91 23.59
CA VAL A 221 -1.87 -12.34 24.71
C VAL A 221 -2.14 -13.03 26.06
N ALA A 222 -3.22 -13.79 26.14
CA ALA A 222 -3.68 -14.59 27.27
C ALA A 222 -4.51 -15.77 26.75
N ASP A 223 -4.79 -16.75 27.61
CA ASP A 223 -5.74 -17.82 27.30
C ASP A 223 -7.10 -17.19 26.96
N THR A 224 -7.62 -17.51 25.77
CA THR A 224 -8.75 -16.81 25.16
C THR A 224 -9.78 -17.83 24.68
N GLN A 225 -11.01 -17.71 25.18
CA GLN A 225 -12.15 -18.50 24.69
C GLN A 225 -12.69 -17.89 23.39
N LEU A 226 -12.67 -18.66 22.30
CA LEU A 226 -13.26 -18.30 21.01
C LEU A 226 -14.37 -19.29 20.66
N GLY A 227 -15.62 -18.90 20.94
CA GLY A 227 -16.75 -19.81 20.81
C GLY A 227 -16.56 -21.05 21.70
N PRO A 228 -16.64 -22.28 21.16
CA PRO A 228 -16.40 -23.50 21.94
C PRO A 228 -14.90 -23.80 22.16
N TYR A 229 -13.98 -23.07 21.52
CA TYR A 229 -12.55 -23.39 21.55
C TYR A 229 -11.78 -22.54 22.56
N LEU A 230 -10.93 -23.17 23.37
CA LEU A 230 -9.95 -22.47 24.20
C LEU A 230 -8.63 -22.34 23.42
N LEU A 231 -8.19 -21.10 23.20
CA LEU A 231 -6.92 -20.77 22.58
C LEU A 231 -5.90 -20.40 23.67
N PRO A 232 -4.87 -21.20 23.94
CA PRO A 232 -3.84 -20.84 24.91
C PRO A 232 -3.12 -19.54 24.55
N LYS A 233 -2.55 -18.85 25.54
CA LYS A 233 -1.66 -17.71 25.34
C LYS A 233 -0.51 -18.06 24.37
N GLY A 234 -0.19 -17.16 23.45
CA GLY A 234 0.87 -17.36 22.48
C GLY A 234 0.43 -18.09 21.21
N THR A 235 -0.86 -18.41 21.07
CA THR A 235 -1.40 -19.07 19.89
C THR A 235 -1.39 -18.10 18.69
N PRO A 236 -0.71 -18.44 17.58
CA PRO A 236 -0.79 -17.68 16.34
C PRO A 236 -2.19 -17.75 15.74
N VAL A 237 -2.73 -16.62 15.31
CA VAL A 237 -4.05 -16.52 14.67
C VAL A 237 -3.89 -15.79 13.34
N LEU A 238 -4.34 -16.41 12.25
CA LEU A 238 -4.36 -15.79 10.93
C LEU A 238 -5.78 -15.33 10.62
N ALA A 239 -6.04 -14.02 10.71
CA ALA A 239 -7.32 -13.46 10.29
C ALA A 239 -7.35 -13.38 8.75
N LEU A 240 -8.17 -14.21 8.10
CA LEU A 240 -8.30 -14.29 6.65
C LEU A 240 -9.22 -13.18 6.12
N LEU A 241 -8.65 -12.03 5.75
CA LEU A 241 -9.42 -10.88 5.25
C LEU A 241 -10.08 -11.18 3.89
N ASN A 242 -9.40 -11.95 3.04
CA ASN A 242 -9.93 -12.39 1.75
C ASN A 242 -11.25 -13.18 1.88
N SER A 243 -11.40 -13.97 2.95
CA SER A 243 -12.62 -14.76 3.19
C SER A 243 -13.84 -13.87 3.33
N VAL A 244 -13.70 -12.70 3.96
CA VAL A 244 -14.79 -11.74 4.15
C VAL A 244 -15.00 -10.86 2.91
N LEU A 245 -13.92 -10.45 2.25
CA LEU A 245 -13.97 -9.58 1.06
C LEU A 245 -14.46 -10.30 -0.21
N LEU A 246 -14.45 -11.64 -0.21
CA LEU A 246 -14.92 -12.50 -1.30
C LEU A 246 -16.09 -13.41 -0.88
N ASP A 247 -16.70 -13.17 0.28
CA ASP A 247 -17.82 -13.95 0.81
C ASP A 247 -19.05 -13.84 -0.11
N GLU A 248 -19.49 -14.96 -0.69
CA GLU A 248 -20.65 -15.05 -1.59
C GLU A 248 -21.99 -14.72 -0.89
N THR A 249 -22.03 -14.74 0.45
CA THR A 249 -23.20 -14.31 1.23
C THR A 249 -23.26 -12.80 1.45
N GLN A 250 -22.11 -12.11 1.29
CA GLN A 250 -22.00 -10.66 1.53
C GLN A 250 -21.95 -9.86 0.23
N TRP A 251 -21.44 -10.46 -0.85
CA TRP A 251 -21.23 -9.81 -2.15
C TRP A 251 -21.92 -10.61 -3.24
N GLU A 252 -22.71 -9.93 -4.09
CA GLU A 252 -23.48 -10.58 -5.15
C GLU A 252 -22.59 -11.20 -6.23
N THR A 253 -21.52 -10.50 -6.63
CA THR A 253 -20.56 -10.97 -7.64
C THR A 253 -19.12 -10.83 -7.13
N PRO A 254 -18.70 -11.59 -6.08
CA PRO A 254 -17.47 -11.32 -5.33
C PRO A 254 -16.20 -11.38 -6.20
N ARG A 255 -16.21 -12.23 -7.22
CA ARG A 255 -15.08 -12.43 -8.15
C ARG A 255 -15.11 -11.50 -9.37
N GLN A 256 -16.12 -10.62 -9.48
CA GLN A 256 -16.21 -9.62 -10.53
C GLN A 256 -15.94 -8.24 -9.95
N PHE A 257 -15.36 -7.36 -10.76
CA PHE A 257 -15.21 -5.96 -10.40
C PHE A 257 -16.54 -5.24 -10.65
N ASN A 258 -17.29 -4.98 -9.59
CA ASN A 258 -18.64 -4.45 -9.63
C ASN A 258 -18.84 -3.31 -8.60
N PRO A 259 -18.73 -2.04 -9.02
CA PRO A 259 -18.97 -0.89 -8.13
C PRO A 259 -20.37 -0.89 -7.48
N GLY A 260 -21.34 -1.59 -8.07
CA GLY A 260 -22.69 -1.75 -7.52
C GLY A 260 -22.73 -2.38 -6.12
N HIS A 261 -21.70 -3.12 -5.71
CA HIS A 261 -21.61 -3.66 -4.34
C HIS A 261 -21.70 -2.59 -3.23
N PHE A 262 -21.30 -1.36 -3.56
CA PHE A 262 -21.25 -0.21 -2.65
C PHE A 262 -22.30 0.86 -2.98
N LEU A 263 -23.32 0.52 -3.78
CA LEU A 263 -24.41 1.43 -4.14
C LEU A 263 -25.76 0.85 -3.72
N ASP A 264 -26.66 1.70 -3.24
CA ASP A 264 -28.09 1.37 -3.09
C ASP A 264 -28.84 1.53 -4.43
N PRO A 265 -30.12 1.12 -4.51
CA PRO A 265 -30.92 1.29 -5.73
C PRO A 265 -31.09 2.75 -6.19
N ASP A 266 -30.92 3.73 -5.30
CA ASP A 266 -30.97 5.16 -5.60
C ASP A 266 -29.61 5.71 -6.06
N GLY A 267 -28.57 4.88 -6.11
CA GLY A 267 -27.20 5.25 -6.48
C GLY A 267 -26.43 5.99 -5.37
N ARG A 268 -26.88 5.93 -4.12
CA ARG A 268 -26.12 6.46 -2.98
C ARG A 268 -25.07 5.45 -2.51
N PHE A 269 -23.96 5.96 -2.01
CA PHE A 269 -22.89 5.13 -1.46
C PHE A 269 -23.32 4.44 -0.15
N VAL A 270 -23.08 3.13 -0.05
CA VAL A 270 -23.33 2.33 1.14
C VAL A 270 -22.06 1.57 1.54
N LYS A 271 -21.57 1.83 2.76
CA LYS A 271 -20.47 1.08 3.34
C LYS A 271 -20.98 -0.24 3.92
N ARG A 272 -20.49 -1.37 3.40
CA ARG A 272 -20.79 -2.71 3.89
C ARG A 272 -19.94 -3.04 5.13
N PRO A 273 -20.49 -3.64 6.20
CA PRO A 273 -19.70 -4.09 7.36
C PRO A 273 -18.62 -5.13 7.01
N ALA A 274 -18.86 -5.95 5.99
CA ALA A 274 -17.90 -6.91 5.44
C ALA A 274 -16.69 -6.26 4.74
N PHE A 275 -16.69 -4.94 4.52
CA PHE A 275 -15.58 -4.22 3.92
C PHE A 275 -14.45 -3.97 4.93
N LEU A 276 -13.53 -4.91 5.03
CA LEU A 276 -12.42 -4.90 6.00
C LEU A 276 -11.01 -4.93 5.37
N PRO A 277 -10.68 -4.13 4.32
CA PRO A 277 -9.34 -4.12 3.74
C PRO A 277 -8.26 -3.57 4.71
N PHE A 278 -8.68 -2.83 5.74
CA PHE A 278 -7.82 -2.27 6.79
C PHE A 278 -7.80 -3.11 8.08
N SER A 279 -8.35 -4.34 8.04
CA SER A 279 -8.61 -5.17 9.23
C SER A 279 -9.61 -4.51 10.20
N ALA A 280 -9.66 -4.97 11.46
CA ALA A 280 -10.57 -4.48 12.48
C ALA A 280 -9.97 -4.56 13.90
N GLY A 281 -10.61 -3.91 14.87
CA GLY A 281 -10.27 -3.97 16.29
C GLY A 281 -9.06 -3.13 16.69
N ARG A 282 -8.42 -3.46 17.82
CA ARG A 282 -7.30 -2.68 18.41
C ARG A 282 -6.06 -2.54 17.51
N ARG A 283 -5.98 -3.32 16.44
CA ARG A 283 -4.86 -3.34 15.49
C ARG A 283 -5.34 -3.08 14.05
N VAL A 284 -6.47 -2.39 13.91
CA VAL A 284 -6.91 -1.79 12.63
C VAL A 284 -5.79 -0.89 12.09
N CYS A 285 -5.70 -0.77 10.76
CA CYS A 285 -4.67 0.03 10.12
C CYS A 285 -4.66 1.47 10.66
N VAL A 286 -3.54 1.86 11.28
CA VAL A 286 -3.33 3.22 11.81
C VAL A 286 -3.35 4.29 10.70
N GLY A 287 -3.03 3.90 9.46
CA GLY A 287 -3.03 4.76 8.28
C GLY A 287 -4.34 4.80 7.50
N GLU A 288 -5.43 4.16 7.97
CA GLU A 288 -6.69 4.04 7.21
C GLU A 288 -7.23 5.41 6.72
N SER A 289 -7.22 6.42 7.59
CA SER A 289 -7.70 7.76 7.24
C SER A 289 -6.82 8.44 6.19
N LEU A 290 -5.49 8.28 6.29
CA LEU A 290 -4.56 8.87 5.34
C LEU A 290 -4.67 8.18 3.98
N ALA A 291 -4.65 6.84 3.97
CA ALA A 291 -4.76 6.04 2.76
C ALA A 291 -6.06 6.35 2.00
N ARG A 292 -7.21 6.46 2.68
CA ARG A 292 -8.47 6.84 2.01
C ARG A 292 -8.40 8.19 1.31
N SER A 293 -7.82 9.19 1.98
CA SER A 293 -7.65 10.53 1.39
C SER A 293 -6.68 10.52 0.21
N GLU A 294 -5.53 9.85 0.34
CA GLU A 294 -4.55 9.74 -0.74
C GLU A 294 -5.13 9.02 -1.96
N LEU A 295 -5.78 7.88 -1.74
CA LEU A 295 -6.43 7.10 -2.79
C LEU A 295 -7.48 7.94 -3.52
N PHE A 296 -8.33 8.65 -2.78
CA PHE A 296 -9.34 9.52 -3.38
C PHE A 296 -8.72 10.65 -4.19
N LEU A 297 -7.83 11.44 -3.60
CA LEU A 297 -7.26 12.62 -4.23
C LEU A 297 -6.47 12.29 -5.49
N LEU A 298 -5.62 11.26 -5.42
CA LEU A 298 -4.78 10.87 -6.55
C LEU A 298 -5.60 10.21 -7.65
N PHE A 299 -6.56 9.34 -7.31
CA PHE A 299 -7.45 8.71 -8.28
C PHE A 299 -8.36 9.72 -8.98
N ALA A 300 -9.06 10.57 -8.21
CA ALA A 300 -9.95 11.59 -8.75
C ALA A 300 -9.16 12.61 -9.58
N GLY A 301 -8.01 13.08 -9.10
CA GLY A 301 -7.17 14.03 -9.82
C GLY A 301 -6.63 13.47 -11.15
N LEU A 302 -6.24 12.19 -11.15
CA LEU A 302 -5.80 11.50 -12.36
C LEU A 302 -6.94 11.39 -13.38
N LEU A 303 -8.12 10.90 -12.97
CA LEU A 303 -9.26 10.71 -13.88
C LEU A 303 -9.96 12.00 -14.28
N GLN A 304 -9.84 13.06 -13.48
CA GLN A 304 -10.30 14.40 -13.86
C GLN A 304 -9.52 14.87 -15.11
N ARG A 305 -8.21 14.62 -15.16
CA ARG A 305 -7.33 15.16 -16.22
C ARG A 305 -7.06 14.20 -17.36
N TYR A 306 -7.12 12.90 -17.13
CA TYR A 306 -6.69 11.90 -18.09
C TYR A 306 -7.72 10.78 -18.27
N ARG A 307 -7.76 10.23 -19.48
CA ARG A 307 -8.39 8.95 -19.80
C ARG A 307 -7.31 7.90 -19.92
N LEU A 308 -7.43 6.83 -19.14
CA LEU A 308 -6.52 5.69 -19.13
C LEU A 308 -6.99 4.66 -20.16
N LEU A 309 -6.09 4.28 -21.05
CA LEU A 309 -6.36 3.34 -22.15
C LEU A 309 -5.28 2.26 -22.20
N PRO A 310 -5.59 1.06 -22.72
CA PRO A 310 -4.56 0.13 -23.14
C PRO A 310 -3.60 0.77 -24.17
N PRO A 311 -2.35 0.27 -24.30
CA PRO A 311 -1.44 0.68 -25.37
C PRO A 311 -2.06 0.49 -26.77
N PRO A 312 -1.64 1.27 -27.78
CA PRO A 312 -2.12 1.11 -29.15
C PRO A 312 -1.96 -0.33 -29.64
N GLY A 313 -3.03 -0.89 -30.21
CA GLY A 313 -3.06 -2.28 -30.70
C GLY A 313 -3.44 -3.32 -29.65
N LEU A 314 -3.60 -2.96 -28.37
CA LEU A 314 -4.12 -3.86 -27.33
C LEU A 314 -5.57 -3.54 -27.00
N SER A 315 -6.39 -4.58 -26.82
CA SER A 315 -7.76 -4.45 -26.34
C SER A 315 -7.81 -4.37 -24.82
N THR A 316 -8.92 -3.91 -24.25
CA THR A 316 -9.11 -3.90 -22.79
C THR A 316 -9.09 -5.29 -22.17
N ALA A 317 -9.50 -6.32 -22.94
CA ALA A 317 -9.46 -7.71 -22.51
C ALA A 317 -8.05 -8.27 -22.35
N ALA A 318 -7.07 -7.70 -23.06
CA ALA A 318 -5.66 -8.11 -22.99
C ALA A 318 -4.94 -7.62 -21.70
N LEU A 319 -5.55 -6.71 -20.93
CA LEU A 319 -5.00 -6.27 -19.65
C LEU A 319 -5.10 -7.39 -18.62
N ASP A 320 -3.97 -7.87 -18.13
CA ASP A 320 -3.88 -8.93 -17.13
C ASP A 320 -4.27 -8.39 -15.75
N THR A 321 -5.21 -9.06 -15.09
CA THR A 321 -5.63 -8.74 -13.71
C THR A 321 -5.27 -9.86 -12.73
N THR A 322 -4.36 -10.74 -13.11
CA THR A 322 -3.79 -11.74 -12.22
C THR A 322 -2.80 -11.06 -11.27
N PRO A 323 -2.94 -11.24 -9.95
CA PRO A 323 -1.96 -10.70 -9.01
C PRO A 323 -0.60 -11.39 -9.15
N ALA A 324 0.47 -10.60 -9.09
CA ALA A 324 1.82 -11.12 -8.99
C ALA A 324 2.03 -11.79 -7.61
N PRO A 325 2.79 -12.90 -7.54
CA PRO A 325 3.09 -13.58 -6.29
C PRO A 325 4.07 -12.74 -5.46
N ALA A 326 3.53 -11.97 -4.51
CA ALA A 326 4.28 -11.07 -3.63
C ALA A 326 3.59 -10.97 -2.26
N PHE A 327 4.21 -10.25 -1.32
CA PHE A 327 3.62 -10.00 0.01
C PHE A 327 2.27 -9.27 -0.08
N THR A 328 2.18 -8.30 -0.98
CA THR A 328 0.94 -7.66 -1.41
C THR A 328 0.52 -8.22 -2.75
N ALA A 329 -0.78 -8.41 -2.97
CA ALA A 329 -1.33 -8.86 -4.26
C ALA A 329 -1.22 -7.74 -5.30
N ARG A 330 -0.03 -7.47 -5.84
CA ARG A 330 0.24 -6.38 -6.81
C ARG A 330 -0.20 -6.76 -8.22
N PRO A 331 -0.51 -5.79 -9.10
CA PRO A 331 -0.74 -6.11 -10.50
C PRO A 331 0.59 -6.46 -11.19
N SER A 332 0.55 -7.37 -12.17
CA SER A 332 1.67 -7.58 -13.09
C SER A 332 2.08 -6.26 -13.76
N ALA A 333 3.39 -6.05 -13.94
CA ALA A 333 3.92 -4.84 -14.56
C ALA A 333 3.43 -4.70 -16.00
N GLN A 334 2.64 -3.65 -16.26
CA GLN A 334 1.96 -3.40 -17.53
C GLN A 334 1.92 -1.91 -17.85
N VAL A 335 1.83 -1.57 -19.13
CA VAL A 335 1.79 -0.19 -19.61
C VAL A 335 0.35 0.22 -19.87
N LEU A 336 0.00 1.45 -19.50
CA LEU A 336 -1.24 2.13 -19.88
C LEU A 336 -0.90 3.46 -20.54
N CYS A 337 -1.76 3.92 -21.44
CA CYS A 337 -1.69 5.26 -22.01
C CYS A 337 -2.59 6.22 -21.23
N ALA A 338 -2.03 7.30 -20.71
CA ALA A 338 -2.79 8.40 -20.12
C ALA A 338 -3.00 9.50 -21.16
N VAL A 339 -4.21 9.60 -21.71
CA VAL A 339 -4.57 10.59 -22.74
C VAL A 339 -5.23 11.79 -22.06
N PRO A 340 -4.73 13.03 -22.23
CA PRO A 340 -5.38 14.21 -21.67
C PRO A 340 -6.84 14.31 -22.08
N ARG A 341 -7.72 14.64 -21.13
CA ARG A 341 -9.13 14.91 -21.41
C ARG A 341 -9.26 16.33 -21.92
N LEU A 342 -9.92 16.50 -23.06
CA LEU A 342 -10.33 17.81 -23.55
C LEU A 342 -11.51 18.28 -22.70
N GLN A 343 -11.22 18.82 -21.52
CA GLN A 343 -12.21 19.53 -20.73
C GLN A 343 -12.44 20.90 -21.38
N GLY A 344 -13.70 21.22 -21.68
CA GLY A 344 -14.12 22.34 -22.52
C GLY A 344 -13.33 23.63 -22.30
N ARG A 345 -12.91 24.24 -23.41
CA ARG A 345 -12.47 25.65 -23.47
C ARG A 345 -13.59 26.57 -23.07
#